data_AF-A0A851GK72-F1
#
_entry.id   AF-A0A851GK72-F1
#
_cell.length_a   1.000
_cell.length_b   1.000
_cell.length_c   1.000
_cell.angle_alpha   90.00
_cell.angle_beta   90.00
_cell.angle_gamma   90.00
#
_symmetry.space_group_name_H-M   'P 1'
#
loop_
_entity.id
_entity.type
_entity.pdbx_description
1 polymer ?
#
loop_
_entity_poly.entity_id
_entity_poly.type
_entity_poly.pdbx_seq_one_letter_code
_entity_poly.pdbx_strand_id
1 'polypeptide(L)'
;MPAKQKRKCISHLTVAEFFERHAKALKLTLQGESVGFNRKIIEPTINHPGLALAGHLSYFAYKRIQVLGNSEQSFLSKRTDEERIDCFREICKRNIPCIVTSRGKELTPELLKVAHEEGVAVFTTPLVTMKFVNSATLLLEDDFAQSTTRHGCMIDYRGVGVLIMGDSGVGKSEVAIGLLERGGALVADDMVILRKVGNELIASTKEFSRGFIEMRGIGIVNVANLFGLGSIRPHKRLDLVITLKPYSDLNKVDRLGVNRETYTILDWEVTHVEIPVAPGRDTARLVATTCLEHQLRNMGYDMAAEFNQRLLDKMAPESPGNAI
;
A
#
# COMPACT_ATOMS: atom_id res chain seq x y z
N MET A 1 0.50 18.00 -21.00
CA MET A 1 1.11 16.67 -20.76
C MET A 1 1.22 16.47 -19.26
N PRO A 2 0.63 15.43 -18.65
CA PRO A 2 0.78 15.24 -17.21
C PRO A 2 2.27 15.02 -16.91
N ALA A 3 2.80 15.80 -15.97
CA ALA A 3 4.20 15.75 -15.58
C ALA A 3 4.62 14.29 -15.30
N LYS A 4 5.78 13.88 -15.85
CA LYS A 4 6.34 12.54 -15.69
C LYS A 4 6.33 12.16 -14.20
N GLN A 5 5.47 11.22 -13.84
CA GLN A 5 5.35 10.72 -12.47
C GLN A 5 6.69 10.13 -12.06
N LYS A 6 7.34 10.69 -11.03
CA LYS A 6 8.55 10.11 -10.45
C LYS A 6 8.15 8.85 -9.69
N ARG A 7 8.19 7.71 -10.38
CA ARG A 7 8.04 6.39 -9.78
C ARG A 7 9.27 6.12 -8.91
N LYS A 8 9.06 5.86 -7.62
CA LYS A 8 10.11 5.40 -6.71
C LYS A 8 9.88 3.92 -6.43
N CYS A 9 10.88 3.12 -6.76
CA CYS A 9 10.95 1.69 -6.45
C CYS A 9 12.23 1.46 -5.63
N ILE A 10 12.12 0.72 -4.53
CA ILE A 10 13.30 0.30 -3.78
C ILE A 10 13.96 -0.82 -4.57
N SER A 11 15.23 -0.63 -4.98
CA SER A 11 15.95 -1.62 -5.78
C SER A 11 16.51 -2.76 -4.93
N HIS A 12 16.76 -2.51 -3.65
CA HIS A 12 17.23 -3.49 -2.68
C HIS A 12 17.01 -2.97 -1.25
N LEU A 13 16.91 -3.90 -0.31
CA LEU A 13 16.91 -3.66 1.13
C LEU A 13 18.11 -4.38 1.74
N THR A 14 18.84 -3.74 2.65
CA THR A 14 19.91 -4.43 3.36
C THR A 14 19.36 -5.34 4.45
N VAL A 15 20.12 -6.37 4.86
CA VAL A 15 19.75 -7.23 5.98
C VAL A 15 19.64 -6.43 7.28
N ALA A 16 20.49 -5.41 7.47
CA ALA A 16 20.38 -4.46 8.58
C ALA A 16 19.03 -3.74 8.60
N GLU A 17 18.64 -3.11 7.49
CA GLU A 17 17.36 -2.39 7.41
C GLU A 17 16.17 -3.34 7.59
N PHE A 18 16.24 -4.56 7.04
CA PHE A 18 15.22 -5.57 7.24
C PHE A 18 15.06 -5.94 8.72
N PHE A 19 16.18 -6.16 9.41
CA PHE A 19 16.18 -6.48 10.83
C PHE A 19 15.66 -5.30 11.68
N GLU A 20 16.15 -4.09 11.45
CA GLU A 20 15.72 -2.89 12.18
C GLU A 20 14.22 -2.61 12.03
N ARG A 21 13.68 -2.75 10.81
CA ARG A 21 12.26 -2.50 10.53
C ARG A 21 11.34 -3.59 11.04
N HIS A 22 11.74 -4.85 10.90
CA HIS A 22 10.81 -5.99 11.02
C HIS A 22 11.11 -6.96 12.16
N ALA A 23 12.23 -6.83 12.88
CA ALA A 23 12.60 -7.77 13.95
C ALA A 23 11.52 -7.92 15.01
N LYS A 24 10.88 -6.82 15.43
CA LYS A 24 9.81 -6.86 16.44
C LYS A 24 8.55 -7.58 15.93
N ALA A 25 8.15 -7.31 14.68
CA ALA A 25 6.96 -7.91 14.07
C ALA A 25 7.15 -9.41 13.79
N LEU A 26 8.34 -9.80 13.31
CA LEU A 26 8.70 -11.17 12.96
C LEU A 26 9.31 -11.97 14.12
N LYS A 27 9.51 -11.33 15.28
CA LYS A 27 10.17 -11.91 16.47
C LYS A 27 11.54 -12.51 16.14
N LEU A 28 12.34 -11.77 15.38
CA LEU A 28 13.68 -12.20 14.97
C LEU A 28 14.69 -11.93 16.07
N THR A 29 15.52 -12.93 16.36
CA THR A 29 16.70 -12.79 17.22
C THR A 29 17.93 -13.27 16.46
N LEU A 30 19.02 -12.50 16.53
CA LEU A 30 20.29 -12.86 15.90
C LEU A 30 20.90 -14.07 16.61
N GLN A 31 21.39 -15.04 15.84
CA GLN A 31 22.19 -16.16 16.35
C GLN A 31 23.66 -15.88 16.05
N GLY A 32 24.49 -15.83 17.09
CA GLY A 32 25.93 -15.64 16.94
C GLY A 32 26.33 -14.18 16.71
N GLU A 33 27.21 -13.94 15.74
CA GLU A 33 27.85 -12.64 15.51
C GLU A 33 27.09 -11.78 14.49
N SER A 34 27.23 -10.46 14.57
CA SER A 34 26.62 -9.53 13.62
C SER A 34 27.44 -9.44 12.34
N VAL A 35 27.37 -10.49 11.52
CA VAL A 35 28.02 -10.59 10.21
C VAL A 35 27.00 -10.48 9.07
N GLY A 36 27.41 -9.97 7.90
CA GLY A 36 26.55 -10.00 6.70
C GLY A 36 25.39 -8.99 6.66
N PHE A 37 25.33 -8.05 7.59
CA PHE A 37 24.24 -7.06 7.68
C PHE A 37 24.15 -6.12 6.47
N ASN A 38 25.24 -5.95 5.72
CA ASN A 38 25.32 -5.17 4.48
C ASN A 38 24.82 -5.93 3.23
N ARG A 39 24.52 -7.23 3.34
CA ARG A 39 24.00 -8.02 2.22
C ARG A 39 22.63 -7.53 1.78
N LYS A 40 22.31 -7.77 0.52
CA LYS A 40 21.15 -7.17 -0.16
C LYS A 40 20.06 -8.20 -0.40
N ILE A 41 18.88 -7.92 0.10
CA ILE A 41 17.63 -8.55 -0.30
C ILE A 41 17.16 -7.82 -1.56
N ILE A 42 16.98 -8.56 -2.66
CA ILE A 42 16.59 -8.00 -3.97
C ILE A 42 15.17 -8.45 -4.34
N GLU A 43 14.80 -9.67 -3.95
CA GLU A 43 13.48 -10.23 -4.21
C GLU A 43 12.63 -10.22 -2.93
N PRO A 44 11.44 -9.60 -2.95
CA PRO A 44 10.59 -9.42 -1.76
C PRO A 44 9.81 -10.69 -1.39
N THR A 45 10.43 -11.85 -1.49
CA THR A 45 9.83 -13.15 -1.19
C THR A 45 10.80 -14.02 -0.42
N ILE A 46 10.25 -15.00 0.28
CA ILE A 46 11.02 -15.93 1.10
C ILE A 46 11.21 -17.25 0.34
N ASN A 47 12.38 -17.88 0.50
CA ASN A 47 12.68 -19.16 -0.14
C ASN A 47 12.80 -20.31 0.87
N HIS A 48 12.32 -21.47 0.46
CA HIS A 48 12.54 -22.77 1.09
C HIS A 48 13.63 -23.54 0.35
N PRO A 49 14.85 -23.66 0.90
CA PRO A 49 15.98 -24.28 0.20
C PRO A 49 15.94 -25.82 0.20
N GLY A 50 14.76 -26.47 0.22
CA GLY A 50 14.63 -27.92 0.32
C GLY A 50 15.35 -28.69 -0.80
N LEU A 51 15.14 -28.32 -2.07
CA LEU A 51 15.82 -28.95 -3.21
C LEU A 51 17.29 -28.55 -3.31
N ALA A 52 17.63 -27.32 -2.89
CA ALA A 52 19.01 -26.86 -2.85
C ALA A 52 19.84 -27.68 -1.86
N LEU A 53 19.25 -28.02 -0.71
CA LEU A 53 19.84 -28.93 0.27
C LEU A 53 20.00 -30.37 -0.26
N ALA A 54 19.24 -30.76 -1.27
CA ALA A 54 19.41 -32.04 -1.96
C ALA A 54 20.45 -32.01 -3.09
N GLY A 55 21.13 -30.87 -3.31
CA GLY A 55 22.14 -30.70 -4.35
C GLY A 55 21.63 -30.16 -5.68
N HIS A 56 20.33 -29.85 -5.81
CA HIS A 56 19.77 -29.28 -7.03
C HIS A 56 19.77 -27.74 -6.98
N LEU A 57 20.82 -27.12 -7.54
CA LEU A 57 21.06 -25.67 -7.46
C LEU A 57 20.74 -24.86 -8.72
N SER A 58 20.26 -25.50 -9.80
CA SER A 58 20.06 -24.84 -11.10
C SER A 58 19.11 -23.64 -11.06
N TYR A 59 18.09 -23.69 -10.19
CA TYR A 59 17.09 -22.63 -10.01
C TYR A 59 17.04 -22.12 -8.57
N PHE A 60 18.15 -22.20 -7.85
CA PHE A 60 18.19 -21.77 -6.46
C PHE A 60 17.96 -20.25 -6.34
N ALA A 61 16.92 -19.86 -5.59
CA ALA A 61 16.55 -18.46 -5.41
C ALA A 61 17.43 -17.77 -4.36
N TYR A 62 18.72 -17.62 -4.66
CA TYR A 62 19.73 -17.09 -3.74
C TYR A 62 19.53 -15.60 -3.40
N LYS A 63 18.74 -14.86 -4.17
CA LYS A 63 18.45 -13.42 -3.92
C LYS A 63 17.39 -13.16 -2.85
N ARG A 64 16.79 -14.23 -2.31
CA ARG A 64 15.72 -14.22 -1.30
C ARG A 64 16.27 -14.57 0.07
N ILE A 65 15.55 -14.17 1.12
CA ILE A 65 15.81 -14.68 2.47
C ILE A 65 15.55 -16.18 2.50
N GLN A 66 16.45 -16.96 3.09
CA GLN A 66 16.34 -18.41 3.17
C GLN A 66 15.71 -18.82 4.50
N VAL A 67 14.70 -19.69 4.49
CA VAL A 67 14.08 -20.21 5.72
C VAL A 67 14.37 -21.68 5.92
N LEU A 68 14.83 -22.04 7.12
CA LEU A 68 15.01 -23.41 7.54
C LEU A 68 13.88 -23.81 8.49
N GLY A 69 12.93 -24.57 7.94
CA GLY A 69 11.81 -25.16 8.65
C GLY A 69 12.11 -26.54 9.20
N ASN A 70 11.04 -27.24 9.58
CA ASN A 70 11.15 -28.61 10.06
C ASN A 70 11.66 -29.56 8.97
N SER A 71 11.23 -29.38 7.73
CA SER A 71 11.61 -30.25 6.61
C SER A 71 13.10 -30.14 6.31
N GLU A 72 13.62 -28.92 6.21
CA GLU A 72 15.04 -28.66 5.94
C GLU A 72 15.93 -29.14 7.09
N GLN A 73 15.54 -28.86 8.33
CA GLN A 73 16.33 -29.31 9.49
C GLN A 73 16.26 -30.84 9.68
N SER A 74 15.11 -31.46 9.43
CA SER A 74 14.97 -32.92 9.47
C SER A 74 15.76 -33.59 8.35
N PHE A 75 15.92 -32.94 7.20
CA PHE A 75 16.76 -33.42 6.12
C PHE A 75 18.24 -33.34 6.51
N LEU A 76 18.68 -32.19 7.05
CA LEU A 76 20.04 -31.98 7.53
C LEU A 76 20.42 -32.94 8.67
N SER A 77 19.48 -33.29 9.56
CA SER A 77 19.73 -34.21 10.68
C SER A 77 19.87 -35.69 10.27
N LYS A 78 19.50 -36.05 9.04
CA LYS A 78 19.60 -37.44 8.52
C LYS A 78 20.90 -37.70 7.76
N ARG A 79 21.69 -36.66 7.49
CA ARG A 79 22.98 -36.74 6.79
C ARG A 79 24.11 -36.98 7.78
N THR A 80 25.24 -37.47 7.28
CA THR A 80 26.50 -37.46 8.05
C THR A 80 26.95 -36.01 8.31
N ASP A 81 27.77 -35.79 9.34
CA ASP A 81 28.21 -34.43 9.70
C ASP A 81 28.98 -33.75 8.56
N GLU A 82 29.80 -34.50 7.82
CA GLU A 82 30.56 -34.02 6.67
C GLU A 82 29.63 -33.58 5.53
N GLU A 83 28.71 -34.45 5.10
CA GLU A 83 27.74 -34.13 4.04
C GLU A 83 26.84 -32.94 4.41
N ARG A 84 26.45 -32.86 5.68
CA ARG A 84 25.61 -31.78 6.20
C ARG A 84 26.31 -30.42 6.09
N ILE A 85 27.58 -30.38 6.48
CA ILE A 85 28.42 -29.17 6.42
C ILE A 85 28.67 -28.77 4.96
N ASP A 86 29.02 -29.71 4.09
CA ASP A 86 29.33 -29.41 2.69
C ASP A 86 28.11 -28.91 1.93
N CYS A 87 26.96 -29.56 2.13
CA CYS A 87 25.70 -29.13 1.53
C CYS A 87 25.30 -27.71 1.98
N PHE A 88 25.39 -27.43 3.29
CA PHE A 88 25.06 -26.12 3.82
C PHE A 88 26.02 -25.04 3.33
N ARG A 89 27.32 -25.36 3.22
CA ARG A 89 28.34 -24.45 2.69
C ARG A 89 28.07 -24.07 1.23
N GLU A 90 27.66 -25.02 0.39
CA GLU A 90 27.31 -24.74 -1.01
C GLU A 90 26.16 -23.73 -1.16
N ILE A 91 25.21 -23.74 -0.22
CA ILE A 91 24.13 -22.73 -0.18
C ILE A 91 24.67 -21.37 0.26
N CYS A 92 25.50 -21.32 1.30
CA CYS A 92 26.04 -20.07 1.83
C CYS A 92 26.95 -19.35 0.83
N LYS A 93 27.76 -20.10 0.06
CA LYS A 93 28.63 -19.59 -1.02
C LYS A 93 27.88 -18.83 -2.12
N ARG A 94 26.56 -19.05 -2.28
CA ARG A 94 25.74 -18.40 -3.31
C ARG A 94 25.37 -16.95 -2.98
N ASN A 95 26.04 -16.33 -2.01
CA ASN A 95 25.84 -14.95 -1.62
C ASN A 95 24.38 -14.65 -1.22
N ILE A 96 23.78 -15.55 -0.45
CA ILE A 96 22.43 -15.39 0.08
C ILE A 96 22.37 -14.21 1.07
N PRO A 97 21.23 -13.46 1.15
CA PRO A 97 21.09 -12.34 2.07
C PRO A 97 21.27 -12.76 3.54
N CYS A 98 20.43 -13.67 4.02
CA CYS A 98 20.44 -14.18 5.38
C CYS A 98 19.65 -15.49 5.47
N ILE A 99 19.83 -16.20 6.58
CA ILE A 99 19.11 -17.43 6.93
C ILE A 99 18.23 -17.15 8.14
N VAL A 100 17.01 -17.67 8.13
CA VAL A 100 16.09 -17.64 9.27
C VAL A 100 15.67 -19.04 9.65
N THR A 101 15.96 -19.46 10.87
CA THR A 101 15.41 -20.70 11.44
C THR A 101 14.04 -20.42 12.06
N SER A 102 13.09 -21.31 11.81
CA SER A 102 11.72 -21.17 12.34
C SER A 102 11.47 -22.07 13.56
N ARG A 103 10.36 -21.82 14.26
CA ARG A 103 9.90 -22.58 15.44
C ARG A 103 10.90 -22.58 16.61
N GLY A 104 11.69 -21.52 16.75
CA GLY A 104 12.66 -21.35 17.83
C GLY A 104 13.81 -22.35 17.79
N LYS A 105 14.01 -23.03 16.66
CA LYS A 105 15.13 -23.93 16.47
C LYS A 105 16.40 -23.14 16.19
N GLU A 106 17.53 -23.69 16.59
CA GLU A 106 18.85 -23.10 16.36
C GLU A 106 19.65 -23.93 15.38
N LEU A 107 20.56 -23.28 14.66
CA LEU A 107 21.57 -24.00 13.90
C LEU A 107 22.55 -24.67 14.86
N THR A 108 23.08 -25.84 14.47
CA THR A 108 24.16 -26.45 15.24
C THR A 108 25.42 -25.56 15.16
N PRO A 109 26.31 -25.60 16.16
CA PRO A 109 27.50 -24.74 16.19
C PRO A 109 28.37 -24.84 14.94
N GLU A 110 28.45 -26.03 14.32
CA GLU A 110 29.23 -26.25 13.10
C GLU A 110 28.62 -25.52 11.90
N LEU A 111 27.29 -25.58 11.75
CA LEU A 111 26.59 -24.88 10.67
C LEU A 111 26.60 -23.36 10.87
N LEU A 112 26.47 -22.91 12.11
CA LEU A 112 26.57 -21.49 12.44
C LEU A 112 27.96 -20.94 12.08
N LYS A 113 29.02 -21.70 12.39
CA LYS A 113 30.38 -21.33 12.01
C LYS A 113 30.55 -21.19 10.49
N VAL A 114 30.02 -22.14 9.71
CA VAL A 114 30.04 -22.06 8.23
C VAL A 114 29.29 -20.83 7.73
N ALA A 115 28.13 -20.51 8.29
CA ALA A 115 27.39 -19.32 7.91
C ALA A 115 28.22 -18.04 8.18
N HIS A 116 28.89 -17.96 9.33
CA HIS A 116 29.72 -16.81 9.67
C HIS A 116 30.98 -16.68 8.80
N GLU A 117 31.65 -17.79 8.48
CA GLU A 117 32.81 -17.81 7.58
C GLU A 117 32.46 -17.26 6.19
N GLU A 118 31.26 -17.55 5.69
CA GLU A 118 30.74 -17.03 4.43
C GLU A 118 30.08 -15.64 4.58
N GLY A 119 30.05 -15.08 5.80
CA GLY A 119 29.49 -13.78 6.14
C GLY A 119 27.97 -13.69 6.03
N VAL A 120 27.24 -14.77 6.28
CA VAL A 120 25.78 -14.83 6.22
C VAL A 120 25.18 -14.65 7.61
N ALA A 121 24.28 -13.68 7.77
CA ALA A 121 23.55 -13.47 9.01
C ALA A 121 22.55 -14.61 9.26
N VAL A 122 22.49 -15.11 10.49
CA VAL A 122 21.54 -16.14 10.91
C VAL A 122 20.61 -15.58 11.98
N PHE A 123 19.30 -15.69 11.75
CA PHE A 123 18.28 -15.31 12.71
C PHE A 123 17.45 -16.52 13.11
N THR A 124 16.84 -16.47 14.29
CA THR A 124 15.79 -17.40 14.71
C THR A 124 14.50 -16.67 14.99
N THR A 125 13.39 -17.34 14.74
CA THR A 125 12.05 -16.87 15.10
C THR A 125 11.26 -17.99 15.77
N PRO A 126 10.51 -17.71 16.85
CA PRO A 126 9.60 -18.68 17.45
C PRO A 126 8.37 -18.96 16.55
N LEU A 127 8.16 -18.19 15.48
CA LEU A 127 7.01 -18.37 14.59
C LEU A 127 7.07 -19.70 13.84
N VAL A 128 5.88 -20.28 13.61
CA VAL A 128 5.72 -21.40 12.68
C VAL A 128 6.16 -20.97 11.28
N THR A 129 6.85 -21.85 10.56
CA THR A 129 7.43 -21.61 9.25
C THR A 129 6.52 -20.85 8.29
N MET A 130 5.29 -21.35 8.04
CA MET A 130 4.34 -20.68 7.14
C MET A 130 3.86 -19.32 7.65
N LYS A 131 3.73 -19.14 8.98
CA LYS A 131 3.38 -17.83 9.55
C LYS A 131 4.50 -16.82 9.32
N PHE A 132 5.75 -17.22 9.55
CA PHE A 132 6.91 -16.38 9.24
C PHE A 132 6.96 -16.01 7.76
N VAL A 133 6.86 -17.01 6.87
CA VAL A 133 6.92 -16.81 5.41
C VAL A 133 5.86 -15.81 4.95
N ASN A 134 4.60 -16.00 5.34
CA ASN A 134 3.51 -15.11 4.95
C ASN A 134 3.73 -13.68 5.49
N SER A 135 4.04 -13.55 6.78
CA SER A 135 4.24 -12.22 7.39
C SER A 135 5.45 -11.50 6.82
N ALA A 136 6.57 -12.19 6.62
CA ALA A 136 7.78 -11.59 6.05
C ALA A 136 7.58 -11.22 4.57
N THR A 137 6.84 -12.03 3.81
CA THR A 137 6.51 -11.72 2.42
C THR A 137 5.66 -10.44 2.33
N LEU A 138 4.61 -10.31 3.14
CA LEU A 138 3.78 -9.09 3.16
C LEU A 138 4.58 -7.84 3.53
N LEU A 139 5.49 -7.93 4.51
CA LEU A 139 6.33 -6.81 4.92
C LEU A 139 7.34 -6.42 3.83
N LEU A 140 7.95 -7.40 3.16
CA LEU A 140 8.86 -7.16 2.05
C LEU A 140 8.11 -6.61 0.83
N GLU A 141 6.93 -7.13 0.50
CA GLU A 141 6.10 -6.57 -0.56
C GLU A 141 5.75 -5.09 -0.28
N ASP A 142 5.45 -4.75 0.98
CA ASP A 142 5.17 -3.37 1.39
C ASP A 142 6.39 -2.44 1.29
N ASP A 143 7.59 -2.94 1.61
CA ASP A 143 8.85 -2.20 1.45
C ASP A 143 9.19 -1.95 -0.02
N PHE A 144 9.04 -2.96 -0.88
CA PHE A 144 9.39 -2.90 -2.30
C PHE A 144 8.27 -2.33 -3.17
N ALA A 145 7.09 -2.09 -2.60
CA ALA A 145 5.94 -1.59 -3.31
C ALA A 145 6.24 -0.26 -4.03
N GLN A 146 5.81 -0.20 -5.29
CA GLN A 146 5.99 1.00 -6.11
C GLN A 146 5.25 2.17 -5.49
N SER A 147 5.90 3.33 -5.46
CA SER A 147 5.30 4.55 -4.93
C SER A 147 5.44 5.73 -5.87
N THR A 148 4.50 6.67 -5.78
CA THR A 148 4.56 7.98 -6.43
C THR A 148 4.03 9.03 -5.47
N THR A 149 4.37 10.28 -5.71
CA THR A 149 3.84 11.41 -4.94
C THR A 149 2.90 12.24 -5.80
N ARG A 150 1.80 12.70 -5.22
CA ARG A 150 0.82 13.59 -5.85
C ARG A 150 0.57 14.81 -4.98
N HIS A 151 0.35 15.94 -5.63
CA HIS A 151 -0.06 17.15 -4.94
C HIS A 151 -1.57 17.15 -4.75
N GLY A 152 -2.04 17.40 -3.53
CA GLY A 152 -3.46 17.40 -3.19
C GLY A 152 -3.72 17.10 -1.71
N CYS A 153 -5.00 16.94 -1.36
CA CYS A 153 -5.42 16.59 0.00
C CYS A 153 -6.06 15.20 -0.02
N MET A 154 -5.62 14.29 0.84
CA MET A 154 -6.20 12.97 1.02
C MET A 154 -7.02 12.93 2.31
N ILE A 155 -8.30 12.62 2.19
CA ILE A 155 -9.25 12.56 3.30
C ILE A 155 -9.93 11.18 3.34
N ASP A 156 -10.11 10.62 4.52
CA ASP A 156 -11.08 9.54 4.76
C ASP A 156 -12.42 10.18 5.13
N TYR A 157 -13.39 10.15 4.20
CA TYR A 157 -14.73 10.66 4.44
C TYR A 157 -15.72 9.51 4.49
N ARG A 158 -16.21 9.19 5.69
CA ARG A 158 -17.19 8.11 5.95
C ARG A 158 -16.76 6.74 5.39
N GLY A 159 -15.46 6.45 5.40
CA GLY A 159 -14.92 5.19 4.91
C GLY A 159 -14.38 5.26 3.48
N VAL A 160 -14.72 6.29 2.71
CA VAL A 160 -14.21 6.52 1.35
C VAL A 160 -12.94 7.34 1.41
N GLY A 161 -11.83 6.79 0.95
CA GLY A 161 -10.59 7.54 0.77
C GLY A 161 -10.63 8.37 -0.50
N VAL A 162 -10.68 9.69 -0.35
CA VAL A 162 -10.78 10.65 -1.44
C VAL A 162 -9.51 11.48 -1.57
N LEU A 163 -8.91 11.47 -2.77
CA LEU A 163 -7.82 12.36 -3.14
C LEU A 163 -8.40 13.58 -3.88
N ILE A 164 -8.32 14.73 -3.24
CA ILE A 164 -8.76 16.02 -3.78
C ILE A 164 -7.56 16.69 -4.44
N MET A 165 -7.63 16.84 -5.76
CA MET A 165 -6.64 17.49 -6.60
C MET A 165 -7.22 18.78 -7.20
N GLY A 166 -6.35 19.58 -7.82
CA GLY A 166 -6.71 20.82 -8.48
C GLY A 166 -5.58 21.84 -8.37
N ASP A 167 -5.71 22.93 -9.11
CA ASP A 167 -4.68 23.97 -9.18
C ASP A 167 -4.39 24.61 -7.81
N SER A 168 -3.25 25.28 -7.69
CA SER A 168 -2.91 26.00 -6.47
C SER A 168 -3.94 27.11 -6.21
N GLY A 169 -4.47 27.19 -4.99
CA GLY A 169 -5.46 28.19 -4.61
C GLY A 169 -6.89 27.94 -5.06
N VAL A 170 -7.19 26.78 -5.68
CA VAL A 170 -8.57 26.42 -6.07
C VAL A 170 -9.49 26.07 -4.88
N GLY A 171 -8.95 25.96 -3.67
CA GLY A 171 -9.72 25.65 -2.46
C GLY A 171 -9.56 24.22 -1.91
N LYS A 172 -8.48 23.50 -2.23
CA LYS A 172 -8.29 22.10 -1.81
C LYS A 172 -8.32 21.94 -0.28
N SER A 173 -7.54 22.78 0.42
CA SER A 173 -7.42 22.75 1.88
C SER A 173 -8.73 23.19 2.55
N GLU A 174 -9.44 24.16 1.98
CA GLU A 174 -10.75 24.62 2.46
C GLU A 174 -11.82 23.51 2.32
N VAL A 175 -11.82 22.78 1.21
CA VAL A 175 -12.68 21.60 1.02
C VAL A 175 -12.31 20.52 2.04
N ALA A 176 -11.02 20.26 2.25
CA ALA A 176 -10.55 19.28 3.23
C ALA A 176 -11.03 19.62 4.65
N ILE A 177 -10.88 20.87 5.09
CA ILE A 177 -11.41 21.36 6.38
C ILE A 177 -12.92 21.16 6.46
N GLY A 178 -13.66 21.54 5.42
CA GLY A 178 -15.12 21.34 5.39
C GLY A 178 -15.52 19.86 5.54
N LEU A 179 -14.74 18.92 4.99
CA LEU A 179 -14.96 17.48 5.22
C LEU A 179 -14.61 17.06 6.65
N LEU A 180 -13.53 17.58 7.23
CA LEU A 180 -13.14 17.31 8.62
C LEU A 180 -14.23 17.76 9.61
N GLU A 181 -14.78 18.96 9.42
CA GLU A 181 -15.92 19.46 10.21
C GLU A 181 -17.16 18.56 10.12
N ARG A 182 -17.30 17.83 9.00
CA ARG A 182 -18.39 16.87 8.75
C ARG A 182 -18.04 15.44 9.18
N GLY A 183 -17.01 15.28 10.03
CA GLY A 183 -16.58 14.00 10.60
C GLY A 183 -15.61 13.20 9.72
N GLY A 184 -14.98 13.83 8.74
CA GLY A 184 -13.87 13.23 7.98
C GLY A 184 -12.58 13.14 8.79
N ALA A 185 -11.58 12.47 8.24
CA ALA A 185 -10.24 12.39 8.82
C ALA A 185 -9.14 12.66 7.80
N LEU A 186 -8.14 13.45 8.19
CA LEU A 186 -7.00 13.82 7.36
C LEU A 186 -6.02 12.67 7.27
N VAL A 187 -5.67 12.29 6.04
CA VAL A 187 -4.60 11.33 5.75
C VAL A 187 -3.33 12.07 5.36
N ALA A 188 -3.46 13.06 4.47
CA ALA A 188 -2.35 13.86 3.96
C ALA A 188 -2.86 15.21 3.44
N ASP A 189 -2.07 16.26 3.65
CA ASP A 189 -2.24 17.56 3.00
C ASP A 189 -0.99 17.88 2.16
N ASP A 190 -1.17 18.67 1.09
CA ASP A 190 -0.17 19.07 0.10
C ASP A 190 0.51 17.91 -0.65
N MET A 191 1.23 17.03 0.05
CA MET A 191 2.03 15.96 -0.52
C MET A 191 1.49 14.58 -0.11
N VAL A 192 0.81 13.93 -1.04
CA VAL A 192 0.24 12.59 -0.86
C VAL A 192 1.16 11.55 -1.47
N ILE A 193 1.65 10.63 -0.64
CA ILE A 193 2.43 9.46 -1.08
C ILE A 193 1.44 8.34 -1.35
N LEU A 194 1.40 7.88 -2.60
CA LEU A 194 0.59 6.75 -3.06
C LEU A 194 1.48 5.56 -3.32
N ARG A 195 1.16 4.43 -2.71
CA ARG A 195 1.90 3.19 -2.83
C ARG A 195 0.98 2.07 -3.29
N LYS A 196 1.44 1.28 -4.26
CA LYS A 196 0.69 0.14 -4.80
C LYS A 196 0.97 -1.10 -3.95
N VAL A 197 -0.02 -1.56 -3.19
CA VAL A 197 0.07 -2.76 -2.37
C VAL A 197 -0.95 -3.76 -2.92
N GLY A 198 -0.46 -4.85 -3.51
CA GLY A 198 -1.31 -5.76 -4.28
C GLY A 198 -2.09 -5.03 -5.38
N ASN A 199 -3.42 -5.10 -5.30
CA ASN A 199 -4.38 -4.48 -6.22
C ASN A 199 -5.02 -3.21 -5.63
N GLU A 200 -4.35 -2.54 -4.71
CA GLU A 200 -4.87 -1.32 -4.08
C GLU A 200 -3.81 -0.22 -4.05
N LEU A 201 -4.27 1.03 -4.03
CA LEU A 201 -3.44 2.20 -3.79
C LEU A 201 -3.64 2.66 -2.35
N ILE A 202 -2.58 2.63 -1.57
CA ILE A 202 -2.58 3.13 -0.18
C ILE A 202 -1.95 4.53 -0.16
N ALA A 203 -2.71 5.50 0.31
CA ALA A 203 -2.30 6.87 0.50
C ALA A 203 -1.76 7.10 1.92
N SER A 204 -0.72 7.91 2.03
CA SER A 204 -0.09 8.34 3.28
C SER A 204 0.65 9.66 3.07
N THR A 205 1.27 10.18 4.13
CA THR A 205 2.21 11.30 4.05
C THR A 205 3.46 11.02 4.87
N LYS A 206 4.45 11.91 4.80
CA LYS A 206 5.65 11.83 5.64
C LYS A 206 5.30 12.06 7.11
N GLU A 207 6.06 11.43 8.00
CA GLU A 207 5.81 11.47 9.45
C GLU A 207 5.66 12.90 9.99
N PHE A 208 6.55 13.82 9.59
CA PHE A 208 6.53 15.21 10.07
C PHE A 208 5.34 16.03 9.55
N SER A 209 4.74 15.67 8.41
CA SER A 209 3.57 16.34 7.82
C SER A 209 2.25 15.75 8.34
N ARG A 210 2.30 14.63 9.07
CA ARG A 210 1.09 13.92 9.49
C ARG A 210 0.26 14.79 10.42
N GLY A 211 -1.02 14.93 10.09
CA GLY A 211 -1.98 15.66 10.92
C GLY A 211 -1.89 17.18 10.83
N PHE A 212 -1.02 17.71 9.98
CA PHE A 212 -0.92 19.15 9.74
C PHE A 212 -1.57 19.51 8.41
N ILE A 213 -2.23 20.67 8.38
CA ILE A 213 -2.82 21.26 7.18
C ILE A 213 -2.47 22.75 7.13
N GLU A 214 -2.11 23.25 5.95
CA GLU A 214 -1.87 24.68 5.73
C GLU A 214 -3.19 25.38 5.37
N MET A 215 -3.56 26.40 6.16
CA MET A 215 -4.71 27.25 5.88
C MET A 215 -4.25 28.67 5.56
N ARG A 216 -4.62 29.17 4.38
CA ARG A 216 -4.28 30.54 3.98
C ARG A 216 -4.87 31.56 4.95
N GLY A 217 -4.06 32.50 5.40
CA GLY A 217 -4.46 33.53 6.37
C GLY A 217 -4.45 33.09 7.83
N ILE A 218 -4.29 31.80 8.12
CA ILE A 218 -4.20 31.26 9.49
C ILE A 218 -2.81 30.66 9.75
N GLY A 219 -2.25 29.95 8.77
CA GLY A 219 -0.98 29.23 8.88
C GLY A 219 -1.19 27.71 9.00
N ILE A 220 -0.15 27.02 9.49
CA ILE A 220 -0.15 25.57 9.66
C ILE A 220 -0.89 25.22 10.96
N VAL A 221 -1.88 24.34 10.89
CA VAL A 221 -2.64 23.89 12.05
C VAL A 221 -2.55 22.39 12.25
N ASN A 222 -2.65 21.95 13.51
CA ASN A 222 -2.74 20.53 13.86
C ASN A 222 -4.21 20.09 13.93
N VAL A 223 -4.59 19.19 13.04
CA VAL A 223 -5.97 18.69 12.88
C VAL A 223 -6.44 17.93 14.12
N ALA A 224 -5.59 17.12 14.77
CA ALA A 224 -5.98 16.41 15.98
C ALA A 224 -6.27 17.35 17.15
N ASN A 225 -5.54 18.47 17.26
CA ASN A 225 -5.77 19.45 18.31
C ASN A 225 -7.10 20.20 18.11
N LEU A 226 -7.49 20.42 16.86
CA LEU A 226 -8.71 21.16 16.52
C LEU A 226 -9.97 20.28 16.51
N PHE A 227 -9.87 19.07 15.96
CA PHE A 227 -11.03 18.20 15.68
C PHE A 227 -10.97 16.84 16.42
N GLY A 228 -9.98 16.64 17.28
CA GLY A 228 -9.79 15.43 18.07
C GLY A 228 -9.06 14.30 17.33
N LEU A 229 -8.61 13.28 18.07
CA LEU A 229 -7.80 12.17 17.51
C LEU A 229 -8.49 11.40 16.38
N GLY A 230 -9.82 11.34 16.37
CA GLY A 230 -10.60 10.68 15.34
C GLY A 230 -10.45 11.28 13.94
N SER A 231 -9.99 12.53 13.85
CA SER A 231 -9.83 13.32 12.62
C SER A 231 -8.50 13.11 11.89
N ILE A 232 -7.65 12.17 12.32
CA ILE A 232 -6.42 11.81 11.62
C ILE A 232 -6.42 10.31 11.26
N ARG A 233 -5.88 9.98 10.09
CA ARG A 233 -5.60 8.60 9.66
C ARG A 233 -4.16 8.49 9.16
N PRO A 234 -3.33 7.57 9.68
CA PRO A 234 -1.94 7.43 9.20
C PRO A 234 -1.83 7.02 7.74
N HIS A 235 -2.78 6.20 7.27
CA HIS A 235 -2.88 5.71 5.91
C HIS A 235 -4.34 5.41 5.58
N LYS A 236 -4.68 5.43 4.28
CA LYS A 236 -6.02 5.09 3.79
C LYS A 236 -5.95 4.61 2.35
N ARG A 237 -6.76 3.61 1.98
CA ARG A 237 -6.94 3.21 0.58
C ARG A 237 -7.52 4.36 -0.24
N LEU A 238 -7.02 4.58 -1.45
CA LEU A 238 -7.58 5.53 -2.40
C LEU A 238 -8.73 4.88 -3.18
N ASP A 239 -9.94 5.35 -2.95
CA ASP A 239 -11.16 4.87 -3.61
C ASP A 239 -11.63 5.82 -4.73
N LEU A 240 -11.43 7.13 -4.52
CA LEU A 240 -11.97 8.18 -5.39
C LEU A 240 -10.97 9.31 -5.59
N VAL A 241 -10.81 9.75 -6.84
CA VAL A 241 -10.08 10.97 -7.19
C VAL A 241 -11.08 12.06 -7.55
N ILE A 242 -10.99 13.22 -6.89
CA ILE A 242 -11.78 14.39 -7.25
C ILE A 242 -10.84 15.49 -7.71
N THR A 243 -11.10 16.05 -8.90
CA THR A 243 -10.37 17.22 -9.40
C THR A 243 -11.25 18.46 -9.33
N LEU A 244 -10.83 19.42 -8.52
CA LEU A 244 -11.46 20.73 -8.44
C LEU A 244 -11.03 21.57 -9.64
N LYS A 245 -12.00 22.07 -10.41
CA LYS A 245 -11.77 22.94 -11.56
C LYS A 245 -12.47 24.30 -11.39
N PRO A 246 -11.89 25.40 -11.89
CA PRO A 246 -12.61 26.66 -11.99
C PRO A 246 -13.91 26.54 -12.79
N TYR A 247 -14.95 27.27 -12.40
CA TYR A 247 -16.25 27.26 -13.08
C TYR A 247 -16.16 27.66 -14.57
N SER A 248 -15.19 28.49 -14.97
CA SER A 248 -14.95 28.88 -16.36
C SER A 248 -14.68 27.69 -17.29
N ASP A 249 -14.22 26.57 -16.74
CA ASP A 249 -13.74 25.42 -17.50
C ASP A 249 -14.85 24.37 -17.72
N LEU A 250 -16.07 24.66 -17.27
CA LEU A 250 -17.21 23.75 -17.22
C LEU A 250 -17.93 23.46 -18.53
N ASN A 251 -17.57 24.12 -19.64
CA ASN A 251 -18.26 23.94 -20.93
C ASN A 251 -18.17 22.50 -21.50
N LYS A 252 -17.60 21.54 -20.76
CA LYS A 252 -17.41 20.13 -21.14
C LYS A 252 -17.80 19.11 -20.06
N VAL A 253 -18.37 19.50 -18.91
CA VAL A 253 -18.69 18.55 -17.84
C VAL A 253 -20.04 17.86 -18.09
N ASP A 254 -20.06 16.53 -18.03
CA ASP A 254 -21.27 15.72 -18.11
C ASP A 254 -22.24 16.08 -16.98
N ARG A 255 -23.42 16.59 -17.34
CA ARG A 255 -24.45 17.04 -16.39
C ARG A 255 -25.27 15.89 -15.81
N LEU A 256 -25.21 14.72 -16.44
CA LEU A 256 -26.00 13.55 -16.07
C LEU A 256 -25.19 12.55 -15.23
N GLY A 257 -23.85 12.67 -15.21
CA GLY A 257 -22.98 11.80 -14.43
C GLY A 257 -23.11 10.32 -14.82
N VAL A 258 -23.46 10.05 -16.09
CA VAL A 258 -23.80 8.70 -16.57
C VAL A 258 -22.51 7.90 -16.73
N ASN A 259 -21.46 8.52 -17.25
CA ASN A 259 -20.14 7.89 -17.38
C ASN A 259 -19.16 8.50 -16.38
N ARG A 260 -18.56 7.66 -15.54
CA ARG A 260 -17.43 8.08 -14.71
C ARG A 260 -16.14 7.90 -15.47
N GLU A 261 -15.30 8.92 -15.39
CA GLU A 261 -13.94 8.83 -15.90
C GLU A 261 -13.08 8.00 -14.92
N THR A 262 -11.98 7.47 -15.43
CA THR A 262 -10.96 6.81 -14.63
C THR A 262 -9.69 7.64 -14.61
N TYR A 263 -8.98 7.62 -13.48
CA TYR A 263 -7.70 8.28 -13.31
C TYR A 263 -6.62 7.25 -12.98
N THR A 264 -5.61 7.15 -13.85
CA THR A 264 -4.55 6.14 -13.71
C THR A 264 -3.40 6.62 -12.83
N ILE A 265 -3.06 5.84 -11.81
CA ILE A 265 -1.92 6.05 -10.90
C ILE A 265 -1.18 4.72 -10.73
N LEU A 266 0.14 4.67 -11.01
CA LEU A 266 0.95 3.45 -10.93
C LEU A 266 0.31 2.25 -11.68
N ASP A 267 -0.21 2.54 -12.87
CA ASP A 267 -0.89 1.56 -13.74
C ASP A 267 -2.11 0.90 -13.06
N TRP A 268 -2.77 1.64 -12.16
CA TRP A 268 -4.04 1.29 -11.51
C TRP A 268 -5.08 2.37 -11.77
N GLU A 269 -6.30 1.96 -12.15
CA GLU A 269 -7.40 2.86 -12.46
C GLU A 269 -8.25 3.12 -11.22
N VAL A 270 -8.48 4.40 -10.92
CA VAL A 270 -9.34 4.85 -9.82
C VAL A 270 -10.50 5.65 -10.40
N THR A 271 -11.67 5.56 -9.78
CA THR A 271 -12.82 6.39 -10.16
C THR A 271 -12.46 7.88 -10.08
N HIS A 272 -12.83 8.66 -11.09
CA HIS A 272 -12.52 10.08 -11.17
C HIS A 272 -13.77 10.92 -11.41
N VAL A 273 -13.85 12.04 -10.69
CA VAL A 273 -14.93 13.02 -10.80
C VAL A 273 -14.34 14.43 -10.81
N GLU A 274 -14.84 15.28 -11.69
CA GLU A 274 -14.48 16.69 -11.74
C GLU A 274 -15.58 17.53 -11.08
N ILE A 275 -15.21 18.39 -10.13
CA ILE A 275 -16.16 19.24 -9.41
C ILE A 275 -15.79 20.71 -9.66
N PRO A 276 -16.74 21.52 -10.14
CA PRO A 276 -16.50 22.93 -10.33
C PRO A 276 -16.53 23.71 -9.02
N VAL A 277 -15.56 24.62 -8.89
CA VAL A 277 -15.50 25.59 -7.81
C VAL A 277 -15.99 26.94 -8.32
N ALA A 278 -16.98 27.51 -7.62
CA ALA A 278 -17.51 28.83 -7.87
C ALA A 278 -17.81 29.55 -6.53
N PRO A 279 -17.67 30.87 -6.46
CA PRO A 279 -18.09 31.64 -5.29
C PRO A 279 -19.54 31.35 -4.90
N GLY A 280 -19.80 31.22 -3.60
CA GLY A 280 -21.13 30.91 -3.05
C GLY A 280 -21.57 29.45 -3.14
N ARG A 281 -20.78 28.55 -3.74
CA ARG A 281 -21.03 27.11 -3.71
C ARG A 281 -20.30 26.43 -2.56
N ASP A 282 -21.04 25.61 -1.79
CA ASP A 282 -20.45 24.71 -0.79
C ASP A 282 -19.79 23.50 -1.51
N THR A 283 -18.55 23.70 -1.94
CA THR A 283 -17.77 22.67 -2.64
C THR A 283 -17.50 21.46 -1.74
N ALA A 284 -17.33 21.66 -0.43
CA ALA A 284 -17.14 20.57 0.53
C ALA A 284 -18.38 19.66 0.59
N ARG A 285 -19.59 20.23 0.53
CA ARG A 285 -20.83 19.45 0.42
C ARG A 285 -20.90 18.66 -0.88
N LEU A 286 -20.54 19.25 -2.02
CA LEU A 286 -20.52 18.53 -3.30
C LEU A 286 -19.59 17.31 -3.23
N VAL A 287 -18.37 17.50 -2.73
CA VAL A 287 -17.39 16.43 -2.52
C VAL A 287 -17.93 15.35 -1.58
N ALA A 288 -18.52 15.74 -0.45
CA ALA A 288 -19.12 14.81 0.50
C ALA A 288 -20.24 13.98 -0.15
N THR A 289 -21.12 14.61 -0.94
CA THR A 289 -22.17 13.91 -1.69
C THR A 289 -21.59 12.95 -2.71
N THR A 290 -20.54 13.34 -3.45
CA THR A 290 -19.86 12.45 -4.41
C THR A 290 -19.23 11.22 -3.73
N CYS A 291 -18.67 11.37 -2.52
CA CYS A 291 -18.17 10.23 -1.76
C CYS A 291 -19.31 9.26 -1.38
N LEU A 292 -20.43 9.78 -0.89
CA LEU A 292 -21.59 8.96 -0.52
C LEU A 292 -22.22 8.25 -1.72
N GLU A 293 -22.35 8.95 -2.84
CA GLU A 293 -22.91 8.38 -4.06
C GLU A 293 -21.94 7.36 -4.69
N HIS A 294 -20.62 7.55 -4.58
CA HIS A 294 -19.64 6.51 -4.92
C HIS A 294 -19.81 5.24 -4.07
N GLN A 295 -20.04 5.41 -2.75
CA GLN A 295 -20.30 4.29 -1.86
C GLN A 295 -21.59 3.54 -2.23
N LEU A 296 -22.66 4.25 -2.60
CA LEU A 296 -23.91 3.67 -3.09
C LEU A 296 -23.72 2.88 -4.40
N ARG A 297 -22.96 3.41 -5.36
CA ARG A 297 -22.64 2.69 -6.60
C ARG A 297 -21.87 1.40 -6.34
N ASN A 298 -20.91 1.41 -5.41
CA ASN A 298 -20.18 0.19 -5.03
C ASN A 298 -21.09 -0.86 -4.36
N MET A 299 -22.24 -0.45 -3.84
CA MET A 299 -23.29 -1.35 -3.33
C MET A 299 -24.30 -1.78 -4.42
N GLY A 300 -24.13 -1.33 -5.66
CA GLY A 300 -25.00 -1.65 -6.80
C GLY A 300 -26.12 -0.65 -7.07
N TYR A 301 -26.18 0.47 -6.35
CA TYR A 301 -27.20 1.51 -6.55
C TYR A 301 -26.67 2.62 -7.47
N ASP A 302 -27.10 2.64 -8.72
CA ASP A 302 -26.80 3.72 -9.67
C ASP A 302 -28.01 4.66 -9.85
N MET A 303 -27.96 5.80 -9.16
CA MET A 303 -29.04 6.79 -9.16
C MET A 303 -29.28 7.40 -10.56
N ALA A 304 -28.24 7.52 -11.39
CA ALA A 304 -28.38 8.08 -12.74
C ALA A 304 -29.08 7.08 -13.66
N ALA A 305 -28.71 5.79 -13.56
CA ALA A 305 -29.41 4.73 -14.27
C ALA A 305 -30.87 4.59 -13.81
N GLU A 306 -31.13 4.65 -12.50
CA GLU A 306 -32.49 4.61 -11.95
C GLU A 306 -33.34 5.78 -12.46
N PHE A 307 -32.80 6.99 -12.45
CA PHE A 307 -33.51 8.17 -12.95
C PHE A 307 -33.76 8.10 -14.46
N ASN A 308 -32.78 7.62 -15.23
CA ASN A 308 -32.93 7.41 -16.67
C ASN A 308 -34.02 6.37 -16.96
N GLN A 309 -34.06 5.28 -16.20
CA GLN A 309 -35.12 4.28 -16.31
C GLN A 309 -36.50 4.89 -16.01
N ARG A 310 -36.64 5.67 -14.92
CA ARG A 310 -37.89 6.36 -14.59
C ARG A 310 -38.32 7.37 -15.66
N LEU A 311 -37.38 8.04 -16.34
CA LEU A 311 -37.67 8.92 -17.47
C LEU A 311 -38.18 8.11 -18.66
N LEU A 312 -37.51 7.01 -19.02
CA LEU A 312 -37.94 6.13 -20.09
C LEU A 312 -39.33 5.55 -19.83
N ASP A 313 -39.61 5.12 -18.60
CA ASP A 313 -40.91 4.58 -18.20
C ASP A 313 -42.04 5.63 -18.32
N LYS A 314 -41.75 6.91 -18.04
CA LYS A 314 -42.69 8.02 -18.24
C LYS A 314 -42.86 8.45 -19.70
N MET A 315 -41.85 8.23 -20.53
CA MET A 315 -41.86 8.54 -21.95
C MET A 315 -42.42 7.40 -22.80
N ALA A 316 -42.56 6.20 -22.23
CA ALA A 316 -43.27 5.10 -22.85
C ALA A 316 -44.75 5.49 -23.04
N PRO A 317 -45.31 5.40 -24.26
CA PRO A 317 -46.70 5.77 -24.49
C PRO A 317 -47.62 4.87 -23.65
N GLU A 318 -48.65 5.46 -23.04
CA GLU A 318 -49.77 4.68 -22.50
C GLU A 318 -50.31 3.81 -23.64
N SER A 319 -50.16 2.49 -23.51
CA SER A 319 -50.84 1.54 -24.40
C SER A 319 -52.32 1.95 -24.46
N PRO A 320 -52.89 2.29 -25.62
CA PRO A 320 -54.29 2.64 -25.70
C PRO A 320 -55.08 1.44 -25.17
N GLY A 321 -55.71 1.64 -24.00
CA GLY A 321 -56.59 0.66 -23.42
C GLY A 321 -57.65 0.28 -24.44
N ASN A 322 -57.94 -1.02 -24.51
CA ASN A 322 -59.06 -1.59 -25.25
C ASN A 322 -60.32 -0.72 -25.07
N ALA A 323 -60.61 0.09 -26.08
CA ALA A 323 -61.96 0.61 -26.29
C ALA A 323 -62.73 -0.49 -27.01
N ILE A 324 -63.63 -1.12 -26.25
CA ILE A 324 -64.64 -2.09 -26.69
C ILE A 324 -65.66 -1.37 -27.58
#